data_AF-A0A1I7JVA7-F1
#
_entry.id   AF-A0A1I7JVA7-F1
#
_cell.length_a   1.000
_cell.length_b   1.000
_cell.length_c   1.000
_cell.angle_alpha   90.00
_cell.angle_beta   90.00
_cell.angle_gamma   90.00
#
_symmetry.space_group_name_H-M   'P 1'
#
loop_
_entity.id
_entity.type
_entity.pdbx_description
1 polymer ?
#
loop_
_entity_poly.entity_id
_entity_poly.type
_entity_poly.pdbx_seq_one_letter_code
_entity_poly.pdbx_strand_id
1 'polypeptide(L)'
;MGKLAIEKVIGREILDSRGNPTVEAEVILADGTVATGTAPSGASTGEFEALELRDGDKSRYLGKGVTKAVDNINTVINDVIKGIDASDTYAVDAAMIKADGTKDKSKLGANAILAVSIATARAAAKSLGIPLYRFLGGVSGNRLPVPMMNILNGGAHADSAVDTQEFMIMPVGAPSFKEALRWCAEVFHNLKKLIKDMGDVTAVGDEGGFAPNQLKSDEDAIEKILEAIKAAGFEPGKDFMIAMDAASSEWKSEKGKGFYKQPKSGKEFTSDELIAHWESLVDKYPIISIEDGLDEEDWEGWQKMTAKIGHKVQLVGDDLFVTNTERLSKGISLGAGNSILIKERLINSGFYDLATAYQSMHVNY
;
A
#
# COMPACT_ATOMS: atom_id res chain seq x y z
N MET A 1 6.52 -2.25 38.15
CA MET A 1 6.01 -2.09 36.78
C MET A 1 5.04 -3.23 36.49
N GLY A 2 3.95 -2.99 35.77
CA GLY A 2 3.06 -4.07 35.32
C GLY A 2 3.82 -5.02 34.39
N LYS A 3 3.34 -6.27 34.24
CA LYS A 3 4.02 -7.29 33.40
C LYS A 3 4.22 -6.82 31.95
N LEU A 4 3.26 -6.08 31.42
CA LEU A 4 3.25 -5.54 30.05
C LEU A 4 3.95 -4.19 29.92
N ALA A 5 4.55 -3.65 31.00
CA ALA A 5 5.23 -2.38 30.92
C ALA A 5 6.45 -2.48 30.02
N ILE A 6 6.64 -1.51 29.12
CA ILE A 6 7.81 -1.41 28.26
C ILE A 6 9.03 -1.12 29.12
N GLU A 7 10.02 -2.00 29.09
CA GLU A 7 11.27 -1.82 29.83
C GLU A 7 12.32 -1.08 28.99
N LYS A 8 12.40 -1.43 27.70
CA LYS A 8 13.40 -0.91 26.78
C LYS A 8 12.98 -1.04 25.32
N VAL A 9 13.44 -0.12 24.49
CA VAL A 9 13.38 -0.18 23.03
C VAL A 9 14.79 -0.12 22.46
N ILE A 10 15.06 -0.90 21.41
CA ILE A 10 16.34 -0.90 20.70
C ILE A 10 16.06 -0.73 19.20
N GLY A 11 16.64 0.30 18.59
CA GLY A 11 16.59 0.53 17.15
C GLY A 11 17.86 0.05 16.45
N ARG A 12 17.72 -0.46 15.21
CA ARG A 12 18.84 -0.82 14.34
C ARG A 12 18.53 -0.55 12.86
N GLU A 13 19.58 -0.35 12.08
CA GLU A 13 19.51 -0.21 10.61
C GLU A 13 19.59 -1.61 9.97
N ILE A 14 18.63 -1.94 9.12
CA ILE A 14 18.56 -3.16 8.31
C ILE A 14 18.35 -2.80 6.83
N LEU A 15 18.30 -3.78 5.92
CA LEU A 15 18.03 -3.55 4.49
C LEU A 15 16.61 -3.99 4.12
N ASP A 16 15.96 -3.20 3.27
CA ASP A 16 14.70 -3.54 2.61
C ASP A 16 14.90 -4.48 1.41
N SER A 17 13.80 -4.87 0.75
CA SER A 17 13.81 -5.77 -0.41
C SER A 17 14.55 -5.20 -1.63
N ARG A 18 14.74 -3.87 -1.70
CA ARG A 18 15.47 -3.16 -2.76
C ARG A 18 16.92 -2.87 -2.38
N GLY A 19 17.37 -3.34 -1.20
CA GLY A 19 18.71 -3.12 -0.68
C GLY A 19 18.95 -1.70 -0.15
N ASN A 20 17.91 -0.91 0.10
CA ASN A 20 18.04 0.39 0.77
C ASN A 20 17.94 0.22 2.29
N PRO A 21 18.58 1.10 3.09
CA PRO A 21 18.42 1.09 4.54
C PRO A 21 16.98 1.37 4.97
N THR A 22 16.52 0.63 5.99
CA THR A 22 15.31 0.88 6.77
C THR A 22 15.54 0.56 8.25
N VAL A 23 14.55 0.85 9.10
CA VAL A 23 14.64 0.76 10.55
C VAL A 23 13.91 -0.49 11.06
N GLU A 24 14.57 -1.21 11.96
CA GLU A 24 13.96 -2.22 12.83
C GLU A 24 13.99 -1.74 14.29
N ALA A 25 12.88 -1.94 15.00
CA ALA A 25 12.77 -1.72 16.43
C ALA A 25 12.53 -3.04 17.17
N GLU A 26 13.12 -3.18 18.35
CA GLU A 26 12.90 -4.29 19.28
C GLU A 26 12.36 -3.73 20.59
N VAL A 27 11.21 -4.22 21.03
CA VAL A 27 10.57 -3.81 22.29
C VAL A 27 10.69 -4.96 23.29
N ILE A 28 11.18 -4.62 24.49
CA ILE A 28 11.38 -5.53 25.61
C ILE A 28 10.41 -5.12 26.72
N LEU A 29 9.56 -6.06 27.17
CA LEU A 29 8.62 -5.85 28.28
C LEU A 29 9.20 -6.35 29.60
N ALA A 30 8.64 -5.85 30.71
CA ALA A 30 9.08 -6.19 32.07
C ALA A 30 8.92 -7.67 32.44
N ASP A 31 8.11 -8.44 31.71
CA ASP A 31 8.00 -9.89 31.85
C ASP A 31 9.04 -10.69 31.03
N GLY A 32 9.95 -9.99 30.34
CA GLY A 32 10.97 -10.56 29.46
C GLY A 32 10.49 -10.85 28.03
N THR A 33 9.24 -10.53 27.69
CA THR A 33 8.76 -10.66 26.31
C THR A 33 9.49 -9.70 25.39
N VAL A 34 9.95 -10.23 24.25
CA VAL A 34 10.61 -9.46 23.19
C VAL A 34 9.89 -9.67 21.86
N ALA A 35 9.68 -8.58 21.13
CA ALA A 35 9.20 -8.61 19.75
C ALA A 35 9.82 -7.50 18.91
N THR A 36 9.79 -7.67 17.58
CA THR A 36 10.36 -6.72 16.63
C THR A 36 9.32 -6.18 15.65
N GLY A 37 9.57 -4.98 15.14
CA GLY A 37 8.80 -4.29 14.10
C GLY A 37 9.74 -3.58 13.13
N THR A 38 9.34 -3.49 11.86
CA THR A 38 10.15 -2.92 10.79
C THR A 38 9.32 -1.94 9.97
N ALA A 39 9.90 -0.83 9.53
CA ALA A 39 9.21 0.11 8.64
C ALA A 39 9.41 -0.28 7.16
N PRO A 40 8.35 -0.40 6.34
CA PRO A 40 8.48 -0.49 4.89
C PRO A 40 8.80 0.88 4.28
N SER A 41 9.30 0.90 3.03
CA SER A 41 9.60 2.13 2.28
C SER A 41 9.02 2.06 0.86
N GLY A 42 8.40 3.14 0.40
CA GLY A 42 7.75 3.24 -0.92
C GLY A 42 8.71 3.58 -2.07
N ALA A 43 8.28 3.37 -3.31
CA ALA A 43 8.96 3.84 -4.52
C ALA A 43 8.33 5.15 -5.01
N SER A 44 7.03 5.07 -5.32
CA SER A 44 6.10 6.18 -5.50
C SER A 44 5.55 6.58 -4.13
N THR A 45 5.69 7.85 -3.78
CA THR A 45 5.21 8.40 -2.51
C THR A 45 4.37 9.64 -2.82
N GLY A 46 3.11 9.65 -2.42
CA GLY A 46 2.24 10.81 -2.54
C GLY A 46 2.81 12.06 -1.84
N GLU A 47 2.41 13.24 -2.28
CA GLU A 47 2.98 14.51 -1.78
C GLU A 47 2.72 14.73 -0.28
N PHE A 48 1.66 14.09 0.24
CA PHE A 48 1.17 14.27 1.60
C PHE A 48 1.50 13.09 2.55
N GLU A 49 2.38 12.17 2.14
CA GLU A 49 2.84 11.07 3.00
C GLU A 49 3.61 11.59 4.23
N ALA A 50 3.55 10.85 5.35
CA ALA A 50 4.38 11.15 6.52
C ALA A 50 5.88 10.96 6.20
N LEU A 51 6.75 11.79 6.80
CA LEU A 51 8.14 11.90 6.36
C LEU A 51 8.97 10.65 6.76
N GLU A 52 9.50 9.94 5.76
CA GLU A 52 10.56 8.95 5.97
C GLU A 52 11.90 9.66 6.24
N LEU A 53 12.35 9.63 7.51
CA LEU A 53 13.58 10.32 7.89
C LEU A 53 14.82 9.54 7.43
N ARG A 54 15.58 10.15 6.51
CA ARG A 54 16.87 9.65 5.99
C ARG A 54 18.02 10.59 6.34
N ASP A 55 19.24 10.05 6.32
CA ASP A 55 20.44 10.73 6.78
C ASP A 55 20.90 11.85 5.84
N GLY A 56 20.78 11.64 4.53
CA GLY A 56 21.30 12.55 3.49
C GLY A 56 22.82 12.48 3.30
N ASP A 57 23.50 11.59 4.01
CA ASP A 57 24.96 11.37 3.90
C ASP A 57 25.30 10.57 2.64
N LYS A 58 25.76 11.27 1.60
CA LYS A 58 26.13 10.66 0.31
C LYS A 58 27.22 9.59 0.40
N SER A 59 28.01 9.57 1.48
CA SER A 59 29.06 8.55 1.67
C SER A 59 28.53 7.19 2.11
N ARG A 60 27.28 7.13 2.64
CA ARG A 60 26.63 5.89 3.08
C ARG A 60 25.32 5.68 2.33
N TYR A 61 25.20 4.53 1.67
CA TYR A 61 23.98 4.14 0.94
C TYR A 61 23.44 5.25 0.03
N LEU A 62 24.33 6.03 -0.61
CA LEU A 62 23.98 7.13 -1.50
C LEU A 62 23.07 8.20 -0.86
N GLY A 63 23.18 8.43 0.45
CA GLY A 63 22.34 9.37 1.20
C GLY A 63 21.12 8.74 1.86
N LYS A 64 20.87 7.44 1.64
CA LYS A 64 19.65 6.75 2.09
C LYS A 64 19.77 6.07 3.47
N GLY A 65 20.88 6.26 4.18
CA GLY A 65 21.03 5.78 5.57
C GLY A 65 19.90 6.27 6.48
N VAL A 66 19.63 5.55 7.57
CA VAL A 66 18.56 5.85 8.54
C VAL A 66 19.08 5.94 9.98
N THR A 67 20.35 6.28 10.15
CA THR A 67 20.99 6.33 11.48
C THR A 67 20.36 7.38 12.40
N LYS A 68 19.87 8.50 11.85
CA LYS A 68 19.11 9.50 12.64
C LYS A 68 17.81 8.92 13.21
N ALA A 69 17.04 8.19 12.40
CA ALA A 69 15.82 7.53 12.85
C ALA A 69 16.11 6.44 13.89
N VAL A 70 17.19 5.68 13.71
CA VAL A 70 17.66 4.68 14.68
C VAL A 70 18.07 5.34 16.01
N ASP A 71 18.76 6.47 15.97
CA ASP A 71 19.14 7.22 17.18
C ASP A 71 17.92 7.75 17.93
N ASN A 72 16.92 8.26 17.21
CA ASN A 72 15.63 8.67 17.78
C ASN A 72 14.91 7.53 18.51
N ILE A 73 14.98 6.29 18.00
CA ILE A 73 14.46 5.11 18.70
C ILE A 73 15.20 4.86 20.00
N ASN A 74 16.54 4.81 19.92
CA ASN A 74 17.41 4.43 21.05
C ASN A 74 17.47 5.48 22.16
N THR A 75 17.05 6.71 21.87
CA THR A 75 17.08 7.84 22.82
C THR A 75 15.66 8.31 23.14
N VAL A 76 15.13 9.26 22.37
CA VAL A 76 13.89 9.98 22.67
C VAL A 76 12.70 9.02 22.79
N ILE A 77 12.49 8.13 21.82
CA ILE A 77 11.33 7.22 21.84
C ILE A 77 11.45 6.24 23.02
N ASN A 78 12.61 5.63 23.22
CA ASN A 78 12.86 4.74 24.36
C ASN A 78 12.51 5.43 25.68
N ASP A 79 12.91 6.68 25.88
CA ASP A 79 12.68 7.40 27.13
C ASP A 79 11.21 7.75 27.35
N VAL A 80 10.48 8.17 26.30
CA VAL A 80 9.08 8.62 26.46
C VAL A 80 8.08 7.48 26.62
N ILE A 81 8.37 6.28 26.10
CA ILE A 81 7.45 5.13 26.19
C ILE A 81 7.78 4.15 27.31
N LYS A 82 8.95 4.29 27.95
CA LYS A 82 9.37 3.42 29.05
C LYS A 82 8.35 3.46 30.19
N GLY A 83 7.92 2.27 30.62
CA GLY A 83 6.96 2.06 31.69
C GLY A 83 5.50 2.14 31.26
N ILE A 84 5.19 2.56 30.02
CA ILE A 84 3.84 2.48 29.47
C ILE A 84 3.46 1.01 29.27
N ASP A 85 2.20 0.67 29.53
CA ASP A 85 1.66 -0.66 29.24
C ASP A 85 1.56 -0.87 27.72
N ALA A 86 2.29 -1.86 27.19
CA ALA A 86 2.33 -2.14 25.76
C ALA A 86 0.97 -2.54 25.16
N SER A 87 0.01 -2.98 25.98
CA SER A 87 -1.36 -3.29 25.51
C SER A 87 -2.20 -2.04 25.29
N ASP A 88 -1.83 -0.90 25.88
CA ASP A 88 -2.42 0.42 25.58
C ASP A 88 -1.66 1.06 24.42
N THR A 89 -1.88 0.50 23.23
CA THR A 89 -1.24 0.93 21.99
C THR A 89 -1.54 2.39 21.65
N TYR A 90 -2.74 2.89 22.00
CA TYR A 90 -3.10 4.30 21.86
C TYR A 90 -2.22 5.20 22.74
N ALA A 91 -1.98 4.84 24.00
CA ALA A 91 -1.09 5.61 24.86
C ALA A 91 0.36 5.63 24.35
N VAL A 92 0.85 4.49 23.84
CA VAL A 92 2.21 4.39 23.28
C VAL A 92 2.34 5.27 22.03
N ASP A 93 1.41 5.15 21.08
CA ASP A 93 1.42 5.97 19.85
C ASP A 93 1.28 7.46 20.18
N ALA A 94 0.37 7.83 21.07
CA ALA A 94 0.17 9.22 21.49
C ALA A 94 1.41 9.81 22.16
N ALA A 95 2.14 9.03 22.96
CA ALA A 95 3.39 9.47 23.57
C ALA A 95 4.47 9.77 22.52
N MET A 96 4.63 8.90 21.51
CA MET A 96 5.58 9.11 20.41
C MET A 96 5.20 10.31 19.54
N ILE A 97 3.93 10.43 19.14
CA ILE A 97 3.43 11.55 18.34
C ILE A 97 3.61 12.87 19.09
N LYS A 98 3.33 12.90 20.40
CA LYS A 98 3.54 14.09 21.22
C LYS A 98 5.02 14.48 21.35
N ALA A 99 5.91 13.49 21.47
CA ALA A 99 7.35 13.72 21.56
C ALA A 99 7.96 14.26 20.25
N ASP A 100 7.42 13.82 19.13
CA ASP A 100 7.70 14.37 17.81
C ASP A 100 7.21 15.82 17.70
N GLY A 101 5.91 16.04 17.90
CA GLY A 101 5.31 17.37 17.94
C GLY A 101 5.15 18.06 16.58
N THR A 102 5.42 17.40 15.45
CA THR A 102 5.13 17.90 14.10
C THR A 102 3.90 17.20 13.51
N LYS A 103 3.30 17.79 12.47
CA LYS A 103 2.12 17.21 11.79
C LYS A 103 2.48 15.96 10.99
N ASP A 104 3.68 15.92 10.42
CA ASP A 104 4.18 14.96 9.45
C ASP A 104 5.20 13.96 10.01
N LYS A 105 5.46 13.99 11.33
CA LYS A 105 6.47 13.17 12.02
C LYS A 105 7.92 13.43 11.58
N SER A 106 8.21 14.62 11.08
CA SER A 106 9.52 14.96 10.51
C SER A 106 10.65 15.04 11.54
N LYS A 107 10.36 15.15 12.83
CA LYS A 107 11.39 15.27 13.88
C LYS A 107 11.96 13.91 14.28
N LEU A 108 11.10 12.95 14.58
CA LEU A 108 11.48 11.58 14.97
C LEU A 108 11.61 10.65 13.77
N GLY A 109 10.86 10.93 12.69
CA GLY A 109 10.73 10.09 11.51
C GLY A 109 9.52 9.16 11.63
N ALA A 110 8.67 9.15 10.60
CA ALA A 110 7.51 8.26 10.54
C ALA A 110 7.95 6.78 10.58
N ASN A 111 9.08 6.46 9.94
CA ASN A 111 9.72 5.15 9.96
C ASN A 111 10.14 4.70 11.38
N ALA A 112 10.66 5.60 12.22
CA ALA A 112 11.02 5.28 13.60
C ALA A 112 9.78 4.97 14.46
N ILE A 113 8.77 5.85 14.39
CA ILE A 113 7.52 5.73 15.16
C ILE A 113 6.79 4.43 14.77
N LEU A 114 6.66 4.16 13.48
CA LEU A 114 5.96 2.97 12.99
C LEU A 114 6.63 1.67 13.43
N ALA A 115 7.97 1.58 13.30
CA ALA A 115 8.70 0.37 13.67
C ALA A 115 8.47 0.02 15.15
N VAL A 116 8.49 1.03 16.03
CA VAL A 116 8.24 0.87 17.47
C VAL A 116 6.78 0.54 17.76
N SER A 117 5.83 1.17 17.08
CA SER A 117 4.39 0.87 17.23
C SER A 117 4.07 -0.59 16.91
N ILE A 118 4.55 -1.09 15.76
CA ILE A 118 4.39 -2.50 15.35
C ILE A 118 5.07 -3.45 16.35
N ALA A 119 6.30 -3.14 16.78
CA ALA A 119 7.03 -3.95 17.75
C ALA A 119 6.28 -4.04 19.09
N THR A 120 5.69 -2.93 19.53
CA THR A 120 4.91 -2.85 20.78
C THR A 120 3.66 -3.72 20.69
N ALA A 121 2.86 -3.59 19.62
CA ALA A 121 1.65 -4.39 19.43
C ALA A 121 1.97 -5.90 19.40
N ARG A 122 3.07 -6.29 18.73
CA ARG A 122 3.56 -7.68 18.71
C ARG A 122 4.01 -8.15 20.09
N ALA A 123 4.71 -7.32 20.85
CA ALA A 123 5.16 -7.66 22.20
C ALA A 123 3.97 -7.87 23.14
N ALA A 124 2.98 -6.99 23.09
CA ALA A 124 1.75 -7.11 23.87
C ALA A 124 0.96 -8.37 23.53
N ALA A 125 0.72 -8.63 22.23
CA ALA A 125 0.03 -9.84 21.78
C ALA A 125 0.75 -11.12 22.24
N LYS A 126 2.09 -11.14 22.12
CA LYS A 126 2.94 -12.27 22.54
C LYS A 126 2.89 -12.50 24.05
N SER A 127 2.99 -11.46 24.86
CA SER A 127 2.90 -11.56 26.33
C SER A 127 1.51 -12.02 26.79
N LEU A 128 0.45 -11.58 26.10
CA LEU A 128 -0.93 -12.02 26.33
C LEU A 128 -1.22 -13.45 25.82
N GLY A 129 -0.30 -14.07 25.07
CA GLY A 129 -0.49 -15.41 24.52
C GLY A 129 -1.56 -15.50 23.42
N ILE A 130 -1.82 -14.39 22.71
CA ILE A 130 -2.79 -14.34 21.62
C ILE A 130 -2.13 -13.96 20.29
N PRO A 131 -2.62 -14.46 19.14
CA PRO A 131 -2.11 -14.03 17.84
C PRO A 131 -2.32 -12.53 17.59
N LEU A 132 -1.39 -11.88 16.88
CA LEU A 132 -1.48 -10.44 16.58
C LEU A 132 -2.81 -10.04 15.93
N TYR A 133 -3.31 -10.81 14.96
CA TYR A 133 -4.58 -10.51 14.30
C TYR A 133 -5.78 -10.52 15.27
N ARG A 134 -5.72 -11.30 16.37
CA ARG A 134 -6.72 -11.29 17.45
C ARG A 134 -6.52 -10.14 18.41
N PHE A 135 -5.26 -9.77 18.69
CA PHE A 135 -4.96 -8.59 19.48
C PHE A 135 -5.50 -7.32 18.82
N LEU A 136 -5.30 -7.17 17.51
CA LEU A 136 -5.75 -6.01 16.74
C LEU A 136 -7.26 -6.04 16.43
N GLY A 137 -7.76 -7.14 15.86
CA GLY A 137 -9.14 -7.23 15.36
C GLY A 137 -10.14 -7.74 16.38
N GLY A 138 -9.70 -8.13 17.58
CA GLY A 138 -10.54 -8.76 18.59
C GLY A 138 -11.29 -9.99 18.06
N VAL A 139 -12.57 -10.07 18.41
CA VAL A 139 -13.47 -11.14 17.94
C VAL A 139 -13.73 -11.07 16.43
N SER A 140 -13.67 -9.87 15.84
CA SER A 140 -13.90 -9.60 14.41
C SER A 140 -12.69 -9.88 13.52
N GLY A 141 -11.50 -10.11 14.10
CA GLY A 141 -10.29 -10.53 13.39
C GLY A 141 -10.38 -11.99 12.93
N ASN A 142 -11.31 -12.31 12.03
CA ASN A 142 -11.61 -13.68 11.61
C ASN A 142 -11.84 -13.86 10.10
N ARG A 143 -11.71 -12.79 9.30
CA ARG A 143 -11.91 -12.82 7.85
C ARG A 143 -10.57 -12.76 7.13
N LEU A 144 -10.31 -13.72 6.26
CA LEU A 144 -9.16 -13.68 5.36
C LEU A 144 -9.50 -12.81 4.13
N PRO A 145 -8.56 -11.99 3.65
CA PRO A 145 -8.79 -11.10 2.52
C PRO A 145 -8.80 -11.87 1.18
N VAL A 146 -9.44 -11.28 0.17
CA VAL A 146 -9.20 -11.67 -1.22
C VAL A 146 -7.94 -10.92 -1.67
N PRO A 147 -6.88 -11.62 -2.10
CA PRO A 147 -5.65 -10.94 -2.51
C PRO A 147 -5.84 -10.26 -3.87
N MET A 148 -5.37 -9.03 -4.00
CA MET A 148 -5.08 -8.41 -5.30
C MET A 148 -3.59 -8.67 -5.58
N MET A 149 -3.28 -9.58 -6.51
CA MET A 149 -1.89 -9.98 -6.77
C MET A 149 -1.38 -9.30 -8.03
N ASN A 150 -0.47 -8.35 -7.87
CA ASN A 150 0.24 -7.73 -8.99
C ASN A 150 1.14 -8.76 -9.67
N ILE A 151 0.85 -9.07 -10.93
CA ILE A 151 1.59 -10.06 -11.73
C ILE A 151 2.23 -9.46 -12.98
N LEU A 152 1.96 -8.19 -13.28
CA LEU A 152 2.48 -7.48 -14.44
C LEU A 152 2.63 -6.00 -14.09
N ASN A 153 3.87 -5.52 -14.20
CA ASN A 153 4.30 -4.19 -13.77
C ASN A 153 4.48 -3.26 -14.97
N GLY A 154 4.00 -2.02 -14.80
CA GLY A 154 4.30 -0.88 -15.63
C GLY A 154 4.71 0.33 -14.81
N GLY A 155 4.41 1.52 -15.33
CA GLY A 155 4.67 2.78 -14.63
C GLY A 155 6.10 2.91 -14.07
N ALA A 156 6.20 3.40 -12.84
CA ALA A 156 7.47 3.60 -12.13
C ALA A 156 8.12 2.31 -11.62
N HIS A 157 7.35 1.23 -11.49
CA HIS A 157 7.80 -0.06 -10.94
C HIS A 157 8.61 -0.90 -11.93
N ALA A 158 8.67 -0.50 -13.21
CA ALA A 158 9.33 -1.27 -14.26
C ALA A 158 9.74 -0.45 -15.49
N ASP A 159 10.89 -0.84 -16.06
CA ASP A 159 11.31 -0.49 -17.42
C ASP A 159 10.57 -1.36 -18.45
N SER A 160 9.24 -1.19 -18.48
CA SER A 160 8.32 -1.84 -19.44
C SER A 160 7.64 -0.79 -20.33
N ALA A 161 6.90 -1.24 -21.34
CA ALA A 161 6.24 -0.34 -22.30
C ALA A 161 4.86 0.19 -21.84
N VAL A 162 4.30 -0.29 -20.73
CA VAL A 162 2.97 0.10 -20.24
C VAL A 162 3.06 1.21 -19.18
N ASP A 163 2.18 2.20 -19.29
CA ASP A 163 2.10 3.36 -18.41
C ASP A 163 1.41 3.06 -17.07
N THR A 164 0.32 2.28 -17.07
CA THR A 164 -0.36 1.79 -15.86
C THR A 164 0.63 1.01 -14.99
N GLN A 165 0.64 1.29 -13.68
CA GLN A 165 1.66 0.80 -12.76
C GLN A 165 1.50 -0.69 -12.45
N GLU A 166 0.28 -1.14 -12.20
CA GLU A 166 0.02 -2.51 -11.74
C GLU A 166 -1.21 -3.12 -12.39
N PHE A 167 -1.07 -4.38 -12.82
CA PHE A 167 -2.18 -5.20 -13.25
C PHE A 167 -2.28 -6.44 -12.37
N MET A 168 -3.38 -6.49 -11.63
CA MET A 168 -3.58 -7.45 -10.55
C MET A 168 -4.68 -8.46 -10.89
N ILE A 169 -4.47 -9.70 -10.47
CA ILE A 169 -5.51 -10.74 -10.48
C ILE A 169 -6.13 -10.90 -9.10
N MET A 170 -7.46 -11.08 -9.06
CA MET A 170 -8.23 -11.30 -7.84
C MET A 170 -8.98 -12.64 -7.91
N PRO A 171 -8.59 -13.67 -7.12
CA PRO A 171 -9.20 -14.99 -7.14
C PRO A 171 -10.54 -15.03 -6.37
N VAL A 172 -11.54 -14.27 -6.83
CA VAL A 172 -12.82 -14.08 -6.13
C VAL A 172 -13.66 -15.36 -5.98
N GLY A 173 -13.46 -16.34 -6.86
CA GLY A 173 -14.16 -17.62 -6.82
C GLY A 173 -13.52 -18.67 -5.90
N ALA A 174 -12.36 -18.38 -5.31
CA ALA A 174 -11.61 -19.35 -4.52
C ALA A 174 -12.33 -19.69 -3.19
N PRO A 175 -12.41 -20.98 -2.79
CA PRO A 175 -13.13 -21.40 -1.59
C PRO A 175 -12.38 -21.09 -0.28
N SER A 176 -11.09 -20.74 -0.36
CA SER A 176 -10.27 -20.36 0.80
C SER A 176 -9.06 -19.55 0.35
N PHE A 177 -8.43 -18.82 1.28
CA PHE A 177 -7.18 -18.09 1.00
C PHE A 177 -6.05 -19.01 0.52
N LYS A 178 -5.98 -20.23 1.03
CA LYS A 178 -4.98 -21.22 0.60
C LYS A 178 -5.16 -21.56 -0.89
N GLU A 179 -6.39 -21.78 -1.32
CA GLU A 179 -6.70 -22.05 -2.72
C GLU A 179 -6.53 -20.80 -3.59
N ALA A 180 -6.91 -19.62 -3.10
CA ALA A 180 -6.66 -18.34 -3.75
C ALA A 180 -5.17 -18.14 -4.07
N LEU A 181 -4.29 -18.37 -3.10
CA LEU A 181 -2.84 -18.28 -3.29
C LEU A 181 -2.33 -19.29 -4.32
N ARG A 182 -2.82 -20.54 -4.27
CA ARG A 182 -2.47 -21.57 -5.25
C ARG A 182 -2.90 -21.17 -6.66
N TRP A 183 -4.15 -20.71 -6.83
CA TRP A 183 -4.68 -20.30 -8.13
C TRP A 183 -3.86 -19.17 -8.72
N CYS A 184 -3.55 -18.14 -7.94
CA CYS A 184 -2.73 -17.03 -8.41
C CYS A 184 -1.32 -17.47 -8.83
N ALA A 185 -0.68 -18.37 -8.08
CA ALA A 185 0.63 -18.90 -8.44
C ALA A 185 0.61 -19.68 -9.76
N GLU A 186 -0.44 -20.48 -9.99
CA GLU A 186 -0.64 -21.21 -11.26
C GLU A 186 -0.85 -20.23 -12.44
N VAL A 187 -1.64 -19.16 -12.25
CA VAL A 187 -1.82 -18.10 -13.25
C VAL A 187 -0.51 -17.37 -13.53
N PHE A 188 0.25 -16.98 -12.51
CA PHE A 188 1.55 -16.32 -12.63
C PHE A 188 2.55 -17.15 -13.46
N HIS A 189 2.63 -18.47 -13.21
CA HIS A 189 3.51 -19.36 -13.96
C HIS A 189 3.07 -19.56 -15.42
N ASN A 190 1.76 -19.58 -15.69
CA ASN A 190 1.25 -19.60 -17.07
C ASN A 190 1.53 -18.28 -17.78
N LEU A 191 1.35 -17.13 -17.11
CA LEU A 191 1.71 -15.82 -17.66
C LEU A 191 3.19 -15.77 -18.02
N LYS A 192 4.08 -16.28 -17.15
CA LYS A 192 5.52 -16.37 -17.43
C LYS A 192 5.81 -17.10 -18.74
N LYS A 193 5.11 -18.22 -18.98
CA LYS A 193 5.28 -19.01 -20.20
C LYS A 193 4.82 -18.22 -21.43
N LEU A 194 3.64 -17.59 -21.35
CA LEU A 194 3.11 -16.77 -22.45
C LEU A 194 4.03 -15.60 -22.80
N ILE A 195 4.58 -14.91 -21.79
CA ILE A 195 5.57 -13.83 -21.99
C ILE A 195 6.82 -14.35 -22.69
N LYS A 196 7.33 -15.51 -22.25
CA LYS A 196 8.49 -16.15 -22.89
C LYS A 196 8.19 -16.58 -24.33
N ASP A 197 7.00 -17.09 -24.61
CA ASP A 197 6.59 -17.54 -25.95
C ASP A 197 6.45 -16.37 -26.93
N MET A 198 6.20 -15.15 -26.44
CA MET A 198 6.30 -13.91 -27.23
C MET A 198 7.76 -13.50 -27.52
N GLY A 199 8.75 -14.12 -26.88
CA GLY A 199 10.16 -13.75 -26.99
C GLY A 199 10.56 -12.57 -26.10
N ASP A 200 9.78 -12.29 -25.06
CA ASP A 200 10.02 -11.18 -24.13
C ASP A 200 10.72 -11.64 -22.84
N VAL A 201 11.20 -10.68 -22.05
CA VAL A 201 11.97 -10.91 -20.83
C VAL A 201 11.01 -11.24 -19.67
N THR A 202 11.27 -12.34 -18.97
CA THR A 202 10.50 -12.73 -17.77
C THR A 202 11.19 -12.30 -16.47
N ALA A 203 11.93 -11.18 -16.52
CA ALA A 203 12.46 -10.54 -15.34
C ALA A 203 11.29 -9.92 -14.57
N VAL A 204 11.47 -9.79 -13.26
CA VAL A 204 10.44 -9.26 -12.37
C VAL A 204 10.83 -7.87 -11.90
N GLY A 205 9.87 -6.98 -11.75
CA GLY A 205 10.08 -5.67 -11.11
C GLY A 205 10.09 -5.77 -9.59
N ASP A 206 10.00 -4.63 -8.93
CA ASP A 206 10.11 -4.51 -7.46
C ASP A 206 9.10 -5.39 -6.70
N GLU A 207 7.93 -5.63 -7.28
CA GLU A 207 6.84 -6.40 -6.66
C GLU A 207 6.74 -7.86 -7.11
N GLY A 208 7.67 -8.35 -7.93
CA GLY A 208 7.65 -9.72 -8.43
C GLY A 208 6.80 -9.96 -9.68
N GLY A 209 6.01 -8.97 -10.12
CA GLY A 209 5.31 -8.99 -11.42
C GLY A 209 6.25 -8.85 -12.62
N PHE A 210 5.84 -9.36 -13.77
CA PHE A 210 6.63 -9.29 -15.01
C PHE A 210 6.59 -7.90 -15.65
N ALA A 211 7.67 -7.51 -16.32
CA ALA A 211 7.81 -6.21 -16.99
C ALA A 211 8.02 -6.37 -18.51
N PRO A 212 7.04 -6.91 -19.28
CA PRO A 212 7.20 -7.15 -20.71
C PRO A 212 7.22 -5.84 -21.52
N ASN A 213 8.04 -5.79 -22.56
CA ASN A 213 8.15 -4.66 -23.50
C ASN A 213 7.24 -4.79 -24.72
N GLN A 214 6.72 -5.98 -24.99
CA GLN A 214 5.87 -6.23 -26.14
C GLN A 214 4.40 -5.86 -25.92
N LEU A 215 3.98 -5.68 -24.66
CA LEU A 215 2.65 -5.21 -24.31
C LEU A 215 2.68 -3.69 -24.28
N LYS A 216 1.89 -3.03 -25.14
CA LYS A 216 2.03 -1.58 -25.40
C LYS A 216 0.81 -0.77 -24.95
N SER A 217 -0.18 -1.43 -24.38
CA SER A 217 -1.42 -0.82 -23.94
C SER A 217 -2.01 -1.58 -22.75
N ASP A 218 -2.91 -0.91 -22.03
CA ASP A 218 -3.67 -1.53 -20.95
C ASP A 218 -4.46 -2.74 -21.47
N GLU A 219 -5.03 -2.64 -22.67
CA GLU A 219 -5.76 -3.75 -23.30
C GLU A 219 -4.85 -4.95 -23.56
N ASP A 220 -3.65 -4.75 -24.11
CA ASP A 220 -2.70 -5.85 -24.36
C ASP A 220 -2.35 -6.58 -23.05
N ALA A 221 -2.13 -5.81 -21.97
CA ALA A 221 -1.81 -6.34 -20.64
C ALA A 221 -2.98 -7.14 -20.07
N ILE A 222 -4.20 -6.58 -20.10
CA ILE A 222 -5.41 -7.25 -19.61
C ILE A 222 -5.66 -8.53 -20.41
N GLU A 223 -5.65 -8.48 -21.74
CA GLU A 223 -5.90 -9.64 -22.60
C GLU A 223 -4.88 -10.76 -22.34
N LYS A 224 -3.60 -10.41 -22.15
CA LYS A 224 -2.55 -11.40 -21.82
C LYS A 224 -2.76 -12.05 -20.46
N ILE A 225 -3.22 -11.29 -19.46
CA ILE A 225 -3.57 -11.82 -18.15
C ILE A 225 -4.78 -12.76 -18.25
N LEU A 226 -5.82 -12.37 -19.00
CA LEU A 226 -7.00 -13.20 -19.21
C LEU A 226 -6.65 -14.51 -19.95
N GLU A 227 -5.71 -14.47 -20.90
CA GLU A 227 -5.14 -15.65 -21.54
C GLU A 227 -4.44 -16.56 -20.52
N ALA A 228 -3.63 -15.99 -19.61
CA ALA A 228 -2.96 -16.76 -18.55
C ALA A 228 -3.94 -17.42 -17.58
N ILE A 229 -5.02 -16.71 -17.20
CA ILE A 229 -6.10 -17.26 -16.36
C ILE A 229 -6.74 -18.48 -17.04
N LYS A 230 -7.09 -18.36 -18.32
CA LYS A 230 -7.66 -19.47 -19.10
C LYS A 230 -6.68 -20.63 -19.26
N ALA A 231 -5.41 -20.34 -19.51
CA ALA A 231 -4.35 -21.35 -19.63
C ALA A 231 -4.14 -22.13 -18.33
N ALA A 232 -4.35 -21.49 -17.16
CA ALA A 232 -4.34 -22.14 -15.86
C ALA A 232 -5.62 -22.95 -15.56
N GLY A 233 -6.62 -22.93 -16.44
CA GLY A 233 -7.86 -23.70 -16.30
C GLY A 233 -8.97 -23.00 -15.51
N PHE A 234 -8.86 -21.69 -15.30
CA PHE A 234 -9.86 -20.88 -14.58
C PHE A 234 -10.71 -20.04 -15.54
N GLU A 235 -11.89 -19.61 -15.08
CA GLU A 235 -12.87 -18.82 -15.83
C GLU A 235 -12.80 -17.32 -15.44
N PRO A 236 -12.33 -16.42 -16.33
CA PRO A 236 -12.41 -14.98 -16.09
C PRO A 236 -13.84 -14.47 -15.86
N GLY A 237 -14.00 -13.50 -14.97
CA GLY A 237 -15.30 -12.95 -14.57
C GLY A 237 -16.03 -13.78 -13.51
N LYS A 238 -15.54 -14.97 -13.18
CA LYS A 238 -16.15 -15.88 -12.19
C LYS A 238 -15.13 -16.36 -11.17
N ASP A 239 -14.07 -17.01 -11.62
CA ASP A 239 -12.99 -17.48 -10.75
C ASP A 239 -12.04 -16.32 -10.42
N PHE A 240 -11.78 -15.47 -11.43
CA PHE A 240 -10.91 -14.31 -11.35
C PHE A 240 -11.55 -13.03 -11.86
N MET A 241 -11.35 -11.95 -11.11
CA MET A 241 -11.52 -10.56 -11.57
C MET A 241 -10.16 -9.89 -11.72
N ILE A 242 -10.14 -8.72 -12.35
CA ILE A 242 -8.95 -7.87 -12.51
C ILE A 242 -9.08 -6.65 -11.59
N ALA A 243 -7.95 -6.26 -10.99
CA ALA A 243 -7.76 -4.97 -10.37
C ALA A 243 -6.59 -4.26 -11.04
N MET A 244 -6.58 -2.93 -11.03
CA MET A 244 -5.53 -2.12 -11.64
C MET A 244 -5.14 -1.00 -10.69
N ASP A 245 -3.85 -0.67 -10.63
CA ASP A 245 -3.36 0.60 -10.10
C ASP A 245 -2.73 1.38 -11.24
N ALA A 246 -3.33 2.53 -11.57
CA ALA A 246 -2.84 3.40 -12.62
C ALA A 246 -1.73 4.33 -12.13
N ALA A 247 -1.70 4.68 -10.84
CA ALA A 247 -0.83 5.70 -10.26
C ALA A 247 -0.80 6.99 -11.11
N SER A 248 -1.99 7.48 -11.50
CA SER A 248 -2.12 8.51 -12.55
C SER A 248 -1.55 9.87 -12.16
N SER A 249 -1.20 10.08 -10.89
CA SER A 249 -0.43 11.25 -10.44
C SER A 249 0.96 11.34 -11.08
N GLU A 250 1.55 10.22 -11.51
CA GLU A 250 2.78 10.19 -12.29
C GLU A 250 2.59 10.70 -13.72
N TRP A 251 1.34 10.89 -14.16
CA TRP A 251 0.98 11.38 -15.50
C TRP A 251 0.60 12.86 -15.51
N LYS A 252 0.81 13.60 -14.39
CA LYS A 252 0.55 15.05 -14.31
C LYS A 252 1.13 15.78 -15.53
N SER A 253 0.28 16.45 -16.30
CA SER A 253 0.70 17.23 -17.47
C SER A 253 1.19 18.63 -17.08
N GLU A 254 2.13 19.18 -17.84
CA GLU A 254 2.52 20.60 -17.75
C GLU A 254 1.36 21.58 -18.01
N LYS A 255 0.27 21.09 -18.64
CA LYS A 255 -0.97 21.86 -18.84
C LYS A 255 -1.75 22.12 -17.54
N GLY A 256 -1.39 21.44 -16.45
CA GLY A 256 -2.00 21.58 -15.13
C GLY A 256 -3.07 20.54 -14.83
N LYS A 257 -3.75 20.73 -13.70
CA LYS A 257 -4.77 19.82 -13.16
C LYS A 257 -5.84 19.49 -14.20
N GLY A 258 -6.18 18.20 -14.28
CA GLY A 258 -7.19 17.65 -15.19
C GLY A 258 -6.67 17.36 -16.61
N PHE A 259 -5.37 17.50 -16.83
CA PHE A 259 -4.67 17.07 -18.03
C PHE A 259 -3.58 16.06 -17.66
N TYR A 260 -3.52 14.98 -18.41
CA TYR A 260 -2.65 13.84 -18.18
C TYR A 260 -1.79 13.60 -19.42
N LYS A 261 -0.53 13.21 -19.22
CA LYS A 261 0.38 12.76 -20.27
C LYS A 261 1.07 11.49 -19.81
N GLN A 262 0.74 10.39 -20.46
CA GLN A 262 1.38 9.10 -20.23
C GLN A 262 2.85 9.16 -20.69
N PRO A 263 3.84 8.94 -19.80
CA PRO A 263 5.25 9.18 -20.11
C PRO A 263 5.84 8.21 -21.14
N LYS A 264 5.36 6.97 -21.22
CA LYS A 264 5.89 5.93 -22.12
C LYS A 264 5.18 5.93 -23.46
N SER A 265 3.85 5.88 -23.48
CA SER A 265 3.08 5.88 -24.73
C SER A 265 2.97 7.27 -25.37
N GLY A 266 3.19 8.34 -24.60
CA GLY A 266 3.07 9.73 -25.06
C GLY A 266 1.63 10.19 -25.26
N LYS A 267 0.63 9.37 -24.91
CA LYS A 267 -0.79 9.73 -25.03
C LYS A 267 -1.15 10.84 -24.05
N GLU A 268 -2.00 11.75 -24.50
CA GLU A 268 -2.55 12.81 -23.66
C GLU A 268 -4.04 12.58 -23.44
N PHE A 269 -4.51 12.89 -22.23
CA PHE A 269 -5.91 12.82 -21.86
C PHE A 269 -6.31 14.07 -21.07
N THR A 270 -7.55 14.50 -21.24
CA THR A 270 -8.28 15.24 -20.21
C THR A 270 -8.84 14.26 -19.17
N SER A 271 -9.25 14.74 -17.98
CA SER A 271 -9.94 13.87 -17.00
C SER A 271 -11.15 13.17 -17.61
N ASP A 272 -11.95 13.86 -18.43
CA ASP A 272 -13.16 13.28 -19.03
C ASP A 272 -12.81 12.18 -20.04
N GLU A 273 -11.73 12.33 -20.82
CA GLU A 273 -11.23 11.31 -21.74
C GLU A 273 -10.62 10.11 -20.99
N LEU A 274 -9.88 10.36 -19.91
CA LEU A 274 -9.29 9.30 -19.09
C LEU A 274 -10.36 8.49 -18.35
N ILE A 275 -11.40 9.15 -17.82
CA ILE A 275 -12.57 8.47 -17.25
C ILE A 275 -13.30 7.64 -18.31
N ALA A 276 -13.44 8.14 -19.55
CA ALA A 276 -14.05 7.38 -20.64
C ALA A 276 -13.20 6.16 -21.05
N HIS A 277 -11.87 6.28 -21.01
CA HIS A 277 -10.94 5.15 -21.18
C HIS A 277 -11.18 4.07 -20.11
N TRP A 278 -11.24 4.45 -18.83
CA TRP A 278 -11.54 3.51 -17.74
C TRP A 278 -12.90 2.86 -17.86
N GLU A 279 -13.95 3.61 -18.19
CA GLU A 279 -15.29 3.08 -18.44
C GLU A 279 -15.29 2.03 -19.56
N SER A 280 -14.61 2.32 -20.68
CA SER A 280 -14.51 1.39 -21.81
C SER A 280 -13.83 0.07 -21.41
N LEU A 281 -12.79 0.13 -20.58
CA LEU A 281 -12.10 -1.08 -20.09
C LEU A 281 -13.00 -1.88 -19.13
N VAL A 282 -13.67 -1.21 -18.19
CA VAL A 282 -14.59 -1.84 -17.23
C VAL A 282 -15.78 -2.50 -17.93
N ASP A 283 -16.31 -1.90 -19.00
CA ASP A 283 -17.42 -2.49 -19.75
C ASP A 283 -16.99 -3.69 -20.61
N LYS A 284 -15.71 -3.76 -21.02
CA LYS A 284 -15.17 -4.82 -21.89
C LYS A 284 -14.58 -6.00 -21.13
N TYR A 285 -14.01 -5.77 -19.95
CA TYR A 285 -13.22 -6.75 -19.20
C TYR A 285 -13.74 -6.91 -17.76
N PRO A 286 -13.46 -8.05 -17.08
CA PRO A 286 -13.91 -8.29 -15.72
C PRO A 286 -13.06 -7.50 -14.69
N ILE A 287 -12.96 -6.18 -14.85
CA ILE A 287 -12.29 -5.28 -13.92
C ILE A 287 -13.28 -4.94 -12.81
N ILE A 288 -12.89 -5.17 -11.56
CA ILE A 288 -13.71 -4.89 -10.38
C ILE A 288 -13.11 -3.82 -9.47
N SER A 289 -11.84 -3.44 -9.68
CA SER A 289 -11.19 -2.38 -8.92
C SER A 289 -10.22 -1.56 -9.78
N ILE A 290 -10.26 -0.24 -9.64
CA ILE A 290 -9.29 0.70 -10.19
C ILE A 290 -8.80 1.58 -9.05
N GLU A 291 -7.50 1.58 -8.84
CA GLU A 291 -6.76 2.42 -7.91
C GLU A 291 -6.11 3.58 -8.67
N ASP A 292 -6.18 4.78 -8.07
CA ASP A 292 -5.57 6.02 -8.56
C ASP A 292 -5.69 6.25 -10.07
N GLY A 293 -6.91 6.05 -10.58
CA GLY A 293 -7.25 6.28 -11.98
C GLY A 293 -7.20 7.75 -12.42
N LEU A 294 -7.02 8.68 -11.48
CA LEU A 294 -6.86 10.11 -11.70
C LEU A 294 -5.86 10.67 -10.69
N ASP A 295 -5.39 11.89 -10.95
CA ASP A 295 -4.44 12.59 -10.09
C ASP A 295 -5.00 12.87 -8.67
N GLU A 296 -4.14 12.79 -7.65
CA GLU A 296 -4.43 13.05 -6.24
C GLU A 296 -5.08 14.42 -5.96
N GLU A 297 -4.85 15.43 -6.80
CA GLU A 297 -5.47 16.77 -6.68
C GLU A 297 -6.63 17.04 -7.65
N ASP A 298 -6.96 16.08 -8.54
CA ASP A 298 -8.09 16.15 -9.45
C ASP A 298 -9.42 15.76 -8.78
N TRP A 299 -9.75 16.43 -7.66
CA TRP A 299 -10.98 16.19 -6.89
C TRP A 299 -12.27 16.31 -7.71
N GLU A 300 -12.28 17.13 -8.76
CA GLU A 300 -13.44 17.26 -9.66
C GLU A 300 -13.54 16.07 -10.60
N GLY A 301 -12.42 15.64 -11.19
CA GLY A 301 -12.34 14.41 -11.96
C GLY A 301 -12.76 13.19 -11.14
N TRP A 302 -12.28 13.06 -9.89
CA TRP A 302 -12.66 11.96 -9.00
C TRP A 302 -14.16 11.91 -8.70
N GLN A 303 -14.82 13.06 -8.48
CA GLN A 303 -16.27 13.12 -8.33
C GLN A 303 -16.99 12.64 -9.59
N LYS A 304 -16.54 13.09 -10.77
CA LYS A 304 -17.10 12.66 -12.06
C LYS A 304 -16.91 11.16 -12.27
N MET A 305 -15.70 10.63 -12.02
CA MET A 305 -15.37 9.21 -12.14
C MET A 305 -16.27 8.37 -11.22
N THR A 306 -16.42 8.81 -9.97
CA THR A 306 -17.24 8.12 -8.98
C THR A 306 -18.71 8.11 -9.38
N ALA A 307 -19.26 9.25 -9.80
CA ALA A 307 -20.63 9.33 -10.29
C ALA A 307 -20.86 8.47 -11.54
N LYS A 308 -19.87 8.39 -12.43
CA LYS A 308 -19.99 7.72 -13.72
C LYS A 308 -19.84 6.20 -13.65
N ILE A 309 -18.81 5.70 -12.96
CA ILE A 309 -18.49 4.25 -12.93
C ILE A 309 -18.42 3.64 -11.54
N GLY A 310 -18.47 4.43 -10.46
CA GLY A 310 -18.31 3.93 -9.08
C GLY A 310 -19.39 2.97 -8.58
N HIS A 311 -20.49 2.80 -9.34
CA HIS A 311 -21.51 1.79 -9.07
C HIS A 311 -21.21 0.42 -9.70
N LYS A 312 -20.24 0.35 -10.64
CA LYS A 312 -19.79 -0.87 -11.33
C LYS A 312 -18.46 -1.39 -10.80
N VAL A 313 -17.58 -0.48 -10.37
CA VAL A 313 -16.18 -0.78 -10.03
C VAL A 313 -15.80 -0.14 -8.69
N GLN A 314 -14.95 -0.81 -7.94
CA GLN A 314 -14.28 -0.23 -6.77
C GLN A 314 -13.30 0.84 -7.26
N LEU A 315 -13.36 2.03 -6.67
CA LEU A 315 -12.50 3.18 -6.94
C LEU A 315 -11.69 3.47 -5.70
N VAL A 316 -10.46 2.97 -5.69
CA VAL A 316 -9.54 3.03 -4.56
C VAL A 316 -8.71 4.30 -4.67
N GLY A 317 -8.80 5.16 -3.66
CA GLY A 317 -7.85 6.26 -3.51
C GLY A 317 -6.64 5.83 -2.68
N ASP A 318 -5.45 5.89 -3.26
CA ASP A 318 -4.17 5.71 -2.58
C ASP A 318 -3.53 7.07 -2.30
N ASP A 319 -2.87 7.70 -3.29
CA ASP A 319 -2.32 9.05 -3.20
C ASP A 319 -3.44 10.09 -2.99
N LEU A 320 -4.65 9.82 -3.50
CA LEU A 320 -5.82 10.66 -3.24
C LEU A 320 -6.06 10.86 -1.74
N PHE A 321 -5.89 9.82 -0.93
CA PHE A 321 -6.21 9.85 0.50
C PHE A 321 -5.00 9.80 1.41
N VAL A 322 -3.85 9.26 0.96
CA VAL A 322 -2.62 9.02 1.72
C VAL A 322 -2.86 8.49 3.14
N THR A 323 -3.87 7.63 3.31
CA THR A 323 -4.29 7.12 4.64
C THR A 323 -4.51 8.24 5.68
N ASN A 324 -4.95 9.43 5.24
CA ASN A 324 -5.14 10.63 6.06
C ASN A 324 -6.64 10.91 6.29
N THR A 325 -7.05 11.00 7.55
CA THR A 325 -8.45 11.17 7.95
C THR A 325 -9.07 12.48 7.45
N GLU A 326 -8.30 13.57 7.31
CA GLU A 326 -8.79 14.85 6.78
C GLU A 326 -9.14 14.72 5.29
N ARG A 327 -8.24 14.13 4.49
CA ARG A 327 -8.47 13.89 3.04
C ARG A 327 -9.57 12.88 2.81
N LEU A 328 -9.61 11.82 3.62
CA LEU A 328 -10.68 10.82 3.57
C LEU A 328 -12.04 11.45 3.87
N SER A 329 -12.14 12.25 4.93
CA SER A 329 -13.37 12.97 5.28
C SER A 329 -13.81 13.91 4.16
N LYS A 330 -12.86 14.59 3.50
CA LYS A 330 -13.14 15.42 2.31
C LYS A 330 -13.68 14.55 1.17
N GLY A 331 -13.04 13.43 0.85
CA GLY A 331 -13.49 12.51 -0.20
C GLY A 331 -14.90 12.00 0.01
N ILE A 332 -15.20 11.55 1.23
CA ILE A 332 -16.56 11.12 1.61
C ILE A 332 -17.56 12.26 1.43
N SER A 333 -17.23 13.48 1.86
CA SER A 333 -18.14 14.63 1.74
C SER A 333 -18.42 15.05 0.29
N LEU A 334 -17.45 14.85 -0.61
CA LEU A 334 -17.56 15.20 -2.02
C LEU A 334 -18.12 14.07 -2.88
N GLY A 335 -18.14 12.83 -2.38
CA GLY A 335 -18.43 11.65 -3.20
C GLY A 335 -17.30 11.33 -4.19
N ALA A 336 -16.04 11.47 -3.74
CA ALA A 336 -14.85 11.12 -4.50
C ALA A 336 -14.27 9.82 -3.98
N GLY A 337 -14.17 8.80 -4.85
CA GLY A 337 -13.77 7.43 -4.49
C GLY A 337 -14.88 6.67 -3.76
N ASN A 338 -14.73 5.35 -3.68
CA ASN A 338 -15.61 4.49 -2.86
C ASN A 338 -14.82 3.46 -2.03
N SER A 339 -13.49 3.52 -2.09
CA SER A 339 -12.55 2.69 -1.33
C SER A 339 -11.26 3.47 -1.08
N ILE A 340 -10.47 3.03 -0.11
CA ILE A 340 -9.19 3.64 0.27
C ILE A 340 -8.11 2.55 0.34
N LEU A 341 -6.92 2.82 -0.19
CA LEU A 341 -5.76 1.97 0.06
C LEU A 341 -5.16 2.33 1.43
N ILE A 342 -4.98 1.32 2.27
CA ILE A 342 -4.41 1.46 3.60
C ILE A 342 -2.91 1.16 3.55
N LYS A 343 -2.10 2.18 3.85
CA LYS A 343 -0.65 2.03 4.03
C LYS A 343 -0.25 2.51 5.43
N GLU A 344 0.18 1.58 6.28
CA GLU A 344 0.49 1.84 7.71
C GLU A 344 1.55 2.92 7.93
N ARG A 345 2.47 3.13 6.95
CA ARG A 345 3.50 4.17 7.01
C ARG A 345 2.99 5.59 6.78
N LEU A 346 1.77 5.75 6.24
CA LEU A 346 1.21 7.04 5.82
C LEU A 346 0.39 7.73 6.90
N ILE A 347 0.24 7.09 8.05
CA ILE A 347 -0.73 7.50 9.05
C ILE A 347 -0.19 8.69 9.86
N ASN A 348 -0.93 9.80 9.87
CA ASN A 348 -0.68 10.95 10.74
C ASN A 348 -1.11 10.70 12.21
N SER A 349 -2.01 9.75 12.41
CA SER A 349 -2.48 9.22 13.69
C SER A 349 -1.83 7.85 14.03
N GLY A 350 -2.14 7.22 15.17
CA GLY A 350 -1.47 5.97 15.60
C GLY A 350 -1.81 4.76 14.71
N PHE A 351 -1.10 3.65 14.87
CA PHE A 351 -1.32 2.38 14.14
C PHE A 351 -2.77 1.88 14.26
N TYR A 352 -3.44 2.23 15.36
CA TYR A 352 -4.79 1.79 15.68
C TYR A 352 -5.93 2.63 15.11
N ASP A 353 -5.71 3.90 14.75
CA ASP A 353 -6.80 4.82 14.40
C ASP A 353 -7.52 4.44 13.08
N LEU A 354 -6.90 3.56 12.29
CA LEU A 354 -7.42 3.12 11.01
C LEU A 354 -8.47 2.02 11.08
N ALA A 355 -8.40 1.15 12.09
CA ALA A 355 -9.44 0.14 12.32
C ALA A 355 -10.82 0.80 12.53
N THR A 356 -10.82 2.00 13.10
CA THR A 356 -11.99 2.85 13.31
C THR A 356 -12.39 3.63 12.05
N ALA A 357 -11.43 4.12 11.27
CA ALA A 357 -11.71 4.83 10.01
C ALA A 357 -12.34 3.92 8.94
N TYR A 358 -11.90 2.65 8.85
CA TYR A 358 -12.48 1.66 7.93
C TYR A 358 -13.96 1.37 8.23
N GLN A 359 -14.37 1.40 9.51
CA GLN A 359 -15.77 1.17 9.88
C GLN A 359 -16.72 2.29 9.43
N SER A 360 -16.24 3.52 9.19
CA SER A 360 -17.11 4.64 8.81
C SER A 360 -17.52 4.65 7.34
N MET A 361 -16.73 4.05 6.44
CA MET A 361 -17.08 3.92 5.01
C MET A 361 -18.25 2.96 4.77
N HIS A 362 -18.43 1.96 5.63
CA HIS A 362 -19.54 0.99 5.53
C HIS A 362 -20.87 1.52 6.09
N VAL A 363 -20.93 2.78 6.54
CA VAL A 363 -22.17 3.39 7.07
C VAL A 363 -22.95 4.16 6.00
N ASN A 364 -22.35 4.45 4.83
CA ASN A 364 -22.96 5.37 3.84
C ASN A 364 -23.13 4.81 2.41
N TYR A 365 -23.08 3.48 2.21
CA TYR A 365 -23.47 2.87 0.94
C TYR A 365 -24.31 1.60 1.13
#